data_AF-A0A8C3GS25-F1
#
_entry.id   AF-A0A8C3GS25-F1
#
_cell.length_a   1.000
_cell.length_b   1.000
_cell.length_c   1.000
_cell.angle_alpha   90.00
_cell.angle_beta   90.00
_cell.angle_gamma   90.00
#
_symmetry.space_group_name_H-M   'P 1'
#
loop_
_entity.id
_entity.type
_entity.pdbx_description
1 polymer ?
#
loop_
_entity_poly.entity_id
_entity_poly.type
_entity_poly.pdbx_seq_one_letter_code
_entity_poly.pdbx_strand_id
1 'polypeptide(L)'
;MEQFVAGNRAALQDHVRQRQEIHVVMGNEACDLDSTVSALALAYFLAQTSPAPKAAFVPVLNIPRADFALRTETTFLLRDRGIPAASLIFRDEIDLGGLHHAGLLSLTLVDHHVLPGADAALEEAVVEVLDHRPLERDRGPPCQVTVEPVGSCATLVTERILQGPPGVLDRTTAALLHGTILLDCVNLSPAAGKVTPRDVACVSLLEERFPELPARDAVFQALYTAKFDITGLTTEQMLRKDLKVLSSDDVVVPISGIFEDLETFLHRPGLLQDLEAFCQARGYAGLVAMTVSFNERHEPTRKLAVYSRQEPLRSTVSQGARVRHRRAVPSCGLPQNLPVLGVLGRSQPHARSPTAVPGAGGGDDTIPAPAAAAQPLALRGRLRPRQRRGRSEEGAAHPAGSTGGPGSCWGSRGGGGAPAHPHEQPGGGVSTGAGRAPAVSPGCPGAGQPHRRGAAPRLPKITAGTPWLFEVRMRSWGP
;
A
#
# COMPACT_ATOMS: atom_id res chain seq x y z
N MET A 1 -6.98 19.60 -8.94
CA MET A 1 -6.85 18.38 -8.11
C MET A 1 -6.97 18.69 -6.61
N GLU A 2 -6.17 19.62 -6.10
CA GLU A 2 -6.01 19.97 -4.69
C GLU A 2 -7.33 20.42 -4.04
N GLN A 3 -8.04 21.36 -4.69
CA GLN A 3 -9.37 21.81 -4.23
C GLN A 3 -10.40 20.68 -4.23
N PHE A 4 -10.34 19.79 -5.23
CA PHE A 4 -11.21 18.63 -5.32
C PHE A 4 -10.98 17.69 -4.13
N VAL A 5 -9.73 17.30 -3.87
CA VAL A 5 -9.40 16.43 -2.72
C VAL A 5 -9.77 17.10 -1.39
N ALA A 6 -9.51 18.40 -1.24
CA ALA A 6 -9.90 19.15 -0.03
C ALA A 6 -11.42 19.17 0.20
N GLY A 7 -12.23 19.17 -0.87
CA GLY A 7 -13.69 19.19 -0.81
C GLY A 7 -14.35 17.82 -0.61
N ASN A 8 -13.64 16.71 -0.85
CA ASN A 8 -14.23 15.37 -0.89
C ASN A 8 -14.95 14.97 0.40
N ARG A 9 -14.42 15.33 1.57
CA ARG A 9 -15.07 15.00 2.86
C ARG A 9 -16.40 15.74 3.04
N ALA A 10 -16.46 17.01 2.65
CA ALA A 10 -17.70 17.78 2.69
C ALA A 10 -18.72 17.24 1.69
N ALA A 11 -18.29 16.99 0.44
CA ALA A 11 -19.13 16.41 -0.60
C ALA A 11 -19.72 15.05 -0.18
N LEU A 12 -18.90 14.16 0.38
CA LEU A 12 -19.34 12.88 0.93
C LEU A 12 -20.41 13.06 2.01
N GLN A 13 -20.15 13.92 3.01
CA GLN A 13 -21.10 14.16 4.10
C GLN A 13 -22.42 14.73 3.60
N ASP A 14 -22.38 15.66 2.64
CA ASP A 14 -23.57 16.27 2.07
C ASP A 14 -24.40 15.26 1.28
N HIS A 15 -23.77 14.40 0.47
CA HIS A 15 -24.49 13.37 -0.29
C HIS A 15 -25.08 12.29 0.62
N VAL A 16 -24.38 11.90 1.69
CA VAL A 16 -24.94 11.01 2.73
C VAL A 16 -26.19 11.62 3.35
N ARG A 17 -26.16 12.91 3.73
CA ARG A 17 -27.31 13.62 4.33
C ARG A 17 -28.48 13.74 3.36
N GLN A 18 -28.21 14.01 2.09
CA GLN A 18 -29.23 14.19 1.05
C GLN A 18 -29.68 12.87 0.42
N ARG A 19 -29.09 11.73 0.83
CA ARG A 19 -29.30 10.39 0.24
C ARG A 19 -29.12 10.39 -1.27
N GLN A 20 -28.04 11.02 -1.72
CA GLN A 20 -27.62 11.06 -3.12
C GLN A 20 -26.50 10.04 -3.36
N GLU A 21 -26.30 9.69 -4.63
CA GLU A 21 -25.29 8.72 -5.07
C GLU A 21 -23.87 9.19 -4.72
N ILE A 22 -23.06 8.24 -4.25
CA ILE A 22 -21.65 8.38 -3.97
C ILE A 22 -20.91 7.35 -4.83
N HIS A 23 -20.08 7.86 -5.73
CA HIS A 23 -19.24 7.05 -6.60
C HIS A 23 -17.83 6.96 -6.00
N VAL A 24 -17.46 5.80 -5.49
CA VAL A 24 -16.13 5.57 -4.92
C VAL A 24 -15.19 5.08 -6.02
N VAL A 25 -13.99 5.65 -6.07
CA VAL A 25 -12.88 5.09 -6.85
C VAL A 25 -11.84 4.54 -5.88
N MET A 26 -11.49 3.27 -6.01
CA MET A 26 -10.69 2.56 -5.01
C MET A 26 -9.59 1.71 -5.65
N GLY A 27 -8.37 1.84 -5.13
CA GLY A 27 -7.22 1.00 -5.44
C GLY A 27 -7.20 -0.31 -4.63
N ASN A 28 -6.18 -1.15 -4.83
CA ASN A 28 -6.04 -2.39 -4.08
C ASN A 28 -5.61 -2.16 -2.61
N GLU A 29 -5.63 -3.24 -1.81
CA GLU A 29 -5.29 -3.22 -0.38
C GLU A 29 -3.78 -3.01 -0.10
N ALA A 30 -2.91 -3.16 -1.10
CA ALA A 30 -1.52 -2.72 -0.97
C ALA A 30 -1.47 -1.20 -0.88
N CYS A 31 -2.38 -0.50 -1.59
CA CYS A 31 -2.47 0.96 -1.62
C CYS A 31 -1.09 1.59 -1.87
N ASP A 32 -0.37 1.03 -2.84
CA ASP A 32 0.89 1.58 -3.34
C ASP A 32 0.63 2.88 -4.12
N LEU A 33 1.69 3.41 -4.72
CA LEU A 33 1.61 4.67 -5.45
C LEU A 33 0.62 4.57 -6.63
N ASP A 34 0.63 3.46 -7.36
CA ASP A 34 -0.23 3.23 -8.52
C ASP A 34 -1.71 3.23 -8.14
N SER A 35 -2.07 2.39 -7.17
CA SER A 35 -3.44 2.35 -6.62
C SER A 35 -3.90 3.72 -6.12
N THR A 36 -3.03 4.47 -5.43
CA THR A 36 -3.38 5.78 -4.87
C THR A 36 -3.60 6.83 -5.94
N VAL A 37 -2.65 6.97 -6.88
CA VAL A 37 -2.70 7.99 -7.92
C VAL A 37 -3.78 7.67 -8.94
N SER A 38 -3.92 6.41 -9.33
CA SER A 38 -5.00 5.97 -10.23
C SER A 38 -6.37 6.32 -9.66
N ALA A 39 -6.59 6.11 -8.35
CA ALA A 39 -7.87 6.43 -7.71
C ALA A 39 -8.11 7.95 -7.65
N LEU A 40 -7.12 8.72 -7.23
CA LEU A 40 -7.20 10.19 -7.17
C LEU A 40 -7.47 10.81 -8.55
N ALA A 41 -6.68 10.44 -9.55
CA ALA A 41 -6.74 10.99 -10.90
C ALA A 41 -8.06 10.64 -11.59
N LEU A 42 -8.51 9.39 -11.49
CA LEU A 42 -9.77 8.96 -12.10
C LEU A 42 -10.98 9.59 -11.41
N ALA A 43 -11.01 9.65 -10.07
CA ALA A 43 -12.10 10.32 -9.34
C ALA A 43 -12.18 11.81 -9.70
N TYR A 44 -11.04 12.49 -9.78
CA TYR A 44 -10.97 13.89 -10.21
C TYR A 44 -11.53 14.07 -11.63
N PHE A 45 -11.11 13.22 -12.56
CA PHE A 45 -11.60 13.25 -13.93
C PHE A 45 -13.12 13.05 -14.02
N LEU A 46 -13.66 12.05 -13.32
CA LEU A 46 -15.09 11.77 -13.29
C LEU A 46 -15.88 12.93 -12.68
N ALA A 47 -15.39 13.54 -11.61
CA ALA A 47 -16.01 14.72 -11.00
C ALA A 47 -16.14 15.89 -11.98
N GLN A 48 -15.14 16.08 -12.84
CA GLN A 48 -15.10 17.17 -13.81
C GLN A 48 -15.98 16.90 -15.04
N THR A 49 -16.14 15.63 -15.44
CA THR A 49 -16.74 15.27 -16.74
C THR A 49 -18.14 14.68 -16.67
N SER A 50 -18.55 14.14 -15.53
CA SER A 50 -19.88 13.54 -15.39
C SER A 50 -21.00 14.60 -15.50
N PRO A 51 -22.12 14.30 -16.20
CA PRO A 51 -23.25 15.23 -16.32
C PRO A 51 -23.99 15.41 -14.99
N ALA A 52 -24.81 16.46 -14.90
CA ALA A 52 -25.70 16.68 -13.76
C ALA A 52 -26.96 15.80 -13.84
N PRO A 53 -27.55 15.36 -12.69
CA PRO A 53 -27.05 15.55 -11.32
C PRO A 53 -25.80 14.71 -11.06
N LYS A 54 -24.78 15.33 -10.45
CA LYS A 54 -23.48 14.66 -10.23
C LYS A 54 -23.52 13.86 -8.92
N ALA A 55 -23.10 12.61 -8.97
CA ALA A 55 -22.69 11.87 -7.77
C ALA A 55 -21.49 12.55 -7.10
N ALA A 56 -21.27 12.27 -5.82
CA ALA A 56 -20.00 12.58 -5.17
C ALA A 56 -18.95 11.57 -5.61
N PHE A 57 -17.97 12.01 -6.42
CA PHE A 57 -16.83 11.17 -6.81
C PHE A 57 -15.75 11.23 -5.72
N VAL A 58 -15.56 10.13 -5.01
CA VAL A 58 -14.69 10.07 -3.82
C VAL A 58 -13.58 9.03 -4.03
N PRO A 59 -12.31 9.46 -4.15
CA PRO A 59 -11.18 8.54 -4.11
C PRO A 59 -10.99 8.04 -2.67
N VAL A 60 -10.93 6.71 -2.50
CA VAL A 60 -10.70 6.06 -1.20
C VAL A 60 -9.41 5.26 -1.25
N LEU A 61 -8.50 5.55 -0.32
CA LEU A 61 -7.29 4.76 -0.12
C LEU A 61 -7.65 3.50 0.67
N ASN A 62 -7.43 2.33 0.08
CA ASN A 62 -7.93 1.04 0.60
C ASN A 62 -7.06 0.45 1.72
N ILE A 63 -6.70 1.30 2.69
CA ILE A 63 -5.96 0.96 3.91
C ILE A 63 -6.52 1.79 5.08
N PRO A 64 -6.29 1.38 6.33
CA PRO A 64 -6.56 2.23 7.47
C PRO A 64 -5.70 3.50 7.43
N ARG A 65 -6.20 4.63 7.94
CA ARG A 65 -5.41 5.88 8.02
C ARG A 65 -4.06 5.70 8.70
N ALA A 66 -4.01 4.87 9.75
CA ALA A 66 -2.80 4.60 10.52
C ALA A 66 -1.65 4.01 9.66
N ASP A 67 -1.97 3.42 8.51
CA ASP A 67 -1.03 2.70 7.65
C ASP A 67 -0.50 3.58 6.53
N PHE A 68 -1.07 4.79 6.35
CA PHE A 68 -0.67 5.70 5.28
C PHE A 68 0.81 6.10 5.37
N ALA A 69 1.33 6.27 6.59
CA ALA A 69 2.75 6.59 6.82
C ALA A 69 3.69 5.50 6.28
N LEU A 70 3.21 4.27 6.07
CA LEU A 70 4.00 3.16 5.54
C LEU A 70 4.24 3.27 4.02
N ARG A 71 3.44 4.09 3.32
CA ARG A 71 3.51 4.34 1.87
C ARG A 71 4.36 5.58 1.61
N THR A 72 5.65 5.45 1.90
CA THR A 72 6.57 6.57 2.04
C THR A 72 6.75 7.33 0.72
N GLU A 73 6.80 6.63 -0.42
CA GLU A 73 6.75 7.20 -1.77
C GLU A 73 5.47 8.00 -2.03
N THR A 74 4.32 7.48 -1.61
CA THR A 74 3.02 8.14 -1.74
C THR A 74 2.94 9.39 -0.88
N THR A 75 3.35 9.29 0.39
CA THR A 75 3.37 10.45 1.30
C THR A 75 4.36 11.53 0.87
N PHE A 76 5.47 11.14 0.23
CA PHE A 76 6.44 12.05 -0.36
C PHE A 76 5.81 12.80 -1.53
N LEU A 77 5.28 12.06 -2.52
CA LEU A 77 4.74 12.67 -3.73
C LEU A 77 3.54 13.57 -3.43
N LEU A 78 2.57 13.12 -2.63
CA LEU A 78 1.38 13.90 -2.32
C LEU A 78 1.72 15.20 -1.57
N ARG A 79 2.66 15.14 -0.62
CA ARG A 79 3.14 16.33 0.10
C ARG A 79 3.85 17.32 -0.82
N ASP A 80 4.74 16.82 -1.69
CA ASP A 80 5.45 17.63 -2.67
C ASP A 80 4.49 18.30 -3.66
N ARG A 81 3.35 17.66 -3.94
CA ARG A 81 2.26 18.21 -4.77
C ARG A 81 1.20 18.99 -3.99
N GLY A 82 1.44 19.29 -2.71
CA GLY A 82 0.53 20.12 -1.90
C GLY A 82 -0.80 19.46 -1.51
N ILE A 83 -0.89 18.13 -1.56
CA ILE A 83 -2.07 17.35 -1.16
C ILE A 83 -1.85 16.85 0.29
N PRO A 84 -2.51 17.46 1.30
CA PRO A 84 -2.30 17.08 2.68
C PRO A 84 -2.97 15.73 3.00
N ALA A 85 -2.32 14.90 3.83
CA ALA A 85 -2.89 13.61 4.25
C ALA A 85 -4.28 13.72 4.92
N ALA A 86 -4.58 14.88 5.51
CA ALA A 86 -5.86 15.17 6.17
C ALA A 86 -7.03 15.31 5.18
N SER A 87 -6.78 15.65 3.91
CA SER A 87 -7.83 15.75 2.89
C SER A 87 -8.18 14.40 2.24
N LEU A 88 -7.35 13.38 2.46
CA LEU A 88 -7.59 12.03 1.97
C LEU A 88 -8.64 11.30 2.83
N ILE A 89 -9.38 10.39 2.20
CA ILE A 89 -10.35 9.50 2.84
C ILE A 89 -9.81 8.07 2.78
N PHE A 90 -9.79 7.43 3.94
CA PHE A 90 -9.25 6.08 4.13
C PHE A 90 -10.37 5.07 4.32
N ARG A 91 -10.02 3.79 4.17
CA ARG A 91 -10.99 2.70 4.20
C ARG A 91 -11.77 2.61 5.50
N ASP A 92 -11.13 2.94 6.62
CA ASP A 92 -11.68 2.95 7.97
C ASP A 92 -12.52 4.20 8.29
N GLU A 93 -12.66 5.14 7.35
CA GLU A 93 -13.39 6.39 7.53
C GLU A 93 -14.70 6.47 6.73
N ILE A 94 -15.02 5.43 5.97
CA ILE A 94 -16.20 5.36 5.11
C ILE A 94 -16.87 3.99 5.25
N ASP A 95 -18.17 4.00 5.57
CA ASP A 95 -18.97 2.78 5.68
C ASP A 95 -19.52 2.36 4.31
N LEU A 96 -18.67 1.72 3.49
CA LEU A 96 -19.07 1.23 2.17
C LEU A 96 -20.21 0.20 2.24
N GLY A 97 -20.23 -0.63 3.27
CA GLY A 97 -21.29 -1.62 3.49
C GLY A 97 -22.63 -0.94 3.73
N GLY A 98 -22.67 0.06 4.60
CA GLY A 98 -23.86 0.88 4.85
C GLY A 98 -24.32 1.67 3.62
N LEU A 99 -23.39 2.27 2.87
CA LEU A 99 -23.71 2.97 1.61
C LEU A 99 -24.30 2.03 0.56
N HIS A 100 -23.72 0.84 0.41
CA HIS A 100 -24.23 -0.19 -0.50
C HIS A 100 -25.62 -0.67 -0.08
N HIS A 101 -25.81 -1.00 1.20
CA HIS A 101 -27.12 -1.42 1.72
C HIS A 101 -28.20 -0.34 1.56
N ALA A 102 -27.81 0.93 1.61
CA ALA A 102 -28.70 2.06 1.37
C ALA A 102 -29.00 2.33 -0.11
N GLY A 103 -28.37 1.61 -1.05
CA GLY A 103 -28.50 1.84 -2.49
C GLY A 103 -27.85 3.14 -2.99
N LEU A 104 -26.86 3.65 -2.26
CA LEU A 104 -26.21 4.94 -2.55
C LEU A 104 -24.80 4.78 -3.14
N LEU A 105 -24.27 3.55 -3.24
CA LEU A 105 -22.89 3.30 -3.65
C LEU A 105 -22.79 2.82 -5.10
N SER A 106 -21.94 3.48 -5.87
CA SER A 106 -21.30 2.94 -7.08
C SER A 106 -19.78 2.88 -6.86
N LEU A 107 -19.12 1.90 -7.47
CA LEU A 107 -17.70 1.60 -7.22
C LEU A 107 -16.93 1.41 -8.53
N THR A 108 -15.85 2.17 -8.72
CA THR A 108 -14.83 1.90 -9.73
C THR A 108 -13.59 1.33 -9.05
N LEU A 109 -13.11 0.19 -9.56
CA LEU A 109 -11.85 -0.42 -9.11
C LEU A 109 -10.72 -0.01 -10.04
N VAL A 110 -9.60 0.42 -9.46
CA VAL A 110 -8.36 0.69 -10.17
C VAL A 110 -7.24 -0.19 -9.63
N ASP A 111 -6.30 -0.60 -10.48
CA ASP A 111 -5.12 -1.41 -10.11
C ASP A 111 -5.52 -2.72 -9.37
N HIS A 112 -6.58 -3.37 -9.87
CA HIS A 112 -7.78 -3.75 -9.12
C HIS A 112 -8.91 -4.39 -9.93
N HIS A 113 -9.12 -5.71 -9.93
CA HIS A 113 -10.36 -6.30 -10.47
C HIS A 113 -11.08 -7.33 -9.58
N VAL A 114 -10.45 -7.76 -8.48
CA VAL A 114 -11.04 -8.69 -7.50
C VAL A 114 -11.09 -8.04 -6.13
N LEU A 115 -12.28 -7.92 -5.56
CA LEU A 115 -12.45 -7.48 -4.18
C LEU A 115 -12.07 -8.62 -3.22
N PRO A 116 -11.44 -8.32 -2.07
CA PRO A 116 -11.16 -9.33 -1.07
C PRO A 116 -12.46 -9.92 -0.51
N GLY A 117 -12.38 -11.11 0.09
CA GLY A 117 -13.58 -11.82 0.56
C GLY A 117 -14.42 -11.04 1.59
N ALA A 118 -13.79 -10.16 2.37
CA ALA A 118 -14.48 -9.26 3.31
C ALA A 118 -15.43 -8.27 2.60
N ASP A 119 -15.17 -7.99 1.31
CA ASP A 119 -15.87 -7.01 0.48
C ASP A 119 -16.73 -7.67 -0.60
N ALA A 120 -16.93 -8.99 -0.52
CA ALA A 120 -17.71 -9.73 -1.51
C ALA A 120 -19.14 -9.18 -1.69
N ALA A 121 -19.71 -8.56 -0.65
CA ALA A 121 -21.02 -7.92 -0.73
C ALA A 121 -21.05 -6.65 -1.59
N LEU A 122 -19.90 -6.00 -1.83
CA LEU A 122 -19.79 -4.78 -2.64
C LEU A 122 -19.66 -5.07 -4.14
N GLU A 123 -19.57 -6.34 -4.54
CA GLU A 123 -19.37 -6.72 -5.94
C GLU A 123 -20.46 -6.20 -6.87
N GLU A 124 -21.69 -6.14 -6.38
CA GLU A 124 -22.85 -5.64 -7.13
C GLU A 124 -22.80 -4.12 -7.36
N ALA A 125 -22.04 -3.38 -6.54
CA ALA A 125 -21.83 -1.94 -6.70
C ALA A 125 -20.74 -1.60 -7.73
N VAL A 126 -19.97 -2.58 -8.21
CA VAL A 126 -18.85 -2.34 -9.13
C VAL A 126 -19.36 -2.04 -10.54
N VAL A 127 -19.11 -0.82 -11.01
CA VAL A 127 -19.56 -0.32 -12.33
C VAL A 127 -18.44 -0.20 -13.35
N GLU A 128 -17.19 -0.06 -12.91
CA GLU A 128 -16.03 0.05 -13.80
C GLU A 128 -14.78 -0.57 -13.15
N VAL A 129 -13.91 -1.14 -13.97
CA VAL A 129 -12.62 -1.72 -13.58
C VAL A 129 -11.56 -1.28 -14.58
N LEU A 130 -10.49 -0.67 -14.08
CA LEU A 130 -9.23 -0.45 -14.81
C LEU A 130 -8.12 -1.22 -14.08
N ASP A 131 -7.53 -2.23 -14.71
CA ASP A 131 -6.43 -3.00 -14.11
C ASP A 131 -5.41 -3.36 -15.18
N HIS A 132 -4.17 -3.59 -14.77
CA HIS A 132 -3.09 -4.01 -15.65
C HIS A 132 -2.59 -5.44 -15.38
N ARG A 133 -3.21 -6.14 -14.42
CA ARG A 133 -2.89 -7.52 -14.07
C ARG A 133 -3.74 -8.52 -14.86
N PRO A 134 -3.27 -9.77 -15.07
CA PRO A 134 -4.04 -10.78 -15.78
C PRO A 134 -5.41 -11.00 -15.14
N LEU A 135 -6.47 -10.93 -15.96
CA LEU A 135 -7.84 -11.09 -15.52
C LEU A 135 -8.07 -12.48 -14.91
N GLU A 136 -8.56 -12.53 -13.67
CA GLU A 136 -8.83 -13.76 -12.92
C GLU A 136 -10.27 -14.26 -13.11
N ARG A 137 -11.20 -13.35 -13.43
CA ARG A 137 -12.61 -13.65 -13.70
C ARG A 137 -13.24 -12.60 -14.62
N ASP A 138 -14.16 -13.03 -15.46
CA ASP A 138 -14.98 -12.11 -16.25
C ASP A 138 -16.02 -11.41 -15.37
N ARG A 139 -16.28 -10.14 -15.67
CA ARG A 139 -17.46 -9.42 -15.16
C ARG A 139 -18.38 -9.11 -16.32
N GLY A 140 -19.66 -9.45 -16.19
CA GLY A 140 -20.69 -9.10 -17.15
C GLY A 140 -21.20 -7.67 -16.97
N PRO A 141 -22.01 -7.17 -17.92
CA PRO A 141 -22.72 -5.90 -17.76
C PRO A 141 -23.50 -5.85 -16.42
N PRO A 142 -23.62 -4.67 -15.79
CA PRO A 142 -23.28 -3.34 -16.32
C PRO A 142 -21.82 -2.92 -16.13
N CYS A 143 -20.96 -3.76 -15.53
CA CYS A 143 -19.57 -3.41 -15.24
C CYS A 143 -18.73 -3.26 -16.52
N GLN A 144 -18.14 -2.09 -16.73
CA GLN A 144 -17.15 -1.88 -17.79
C GLN A 144 -15.78 -2.36 -17.32
N VAL A 145 -15.11 -3.21 -18.09
CA VAL A 145 -13.83 -3.80 -17.70
C VAL A 145 -12.77 -3.46 -18.75
N THR A 146 -11.74 -2.76 -18.32
CA THR A 146 -10.52 -2.49 -19.10
C THR A 146 -9.35 -3.16 -18.39
N VAL A 147 -8.88 -4.28 -18.92
CA VAL A 147 -7.71 -4.99 -18.39
C VAL A 147 -6.67 -5.19 -19.48
N GLU A 148 -5.55 -4.50 -19.33
CA GLU A 148 -4.55 -4.34 -20.38
C GLU A 148 -3.14 -4.48 -19.80
N PRO A 149 -2.23 -5.27 -20.39
CA PRO A 149 -0.93 -5.60 -19.80
C PRO A 149 0.11 -4.46 -19.96
N VAL A 150 -0.20 -3.28 -19.44
CA VAL A 150 0.70 -2.10 -19.37
C VAL A 150 1.54 -2.10 -18.09
N GLY A 151 2.59 -1.28 -18.04
CA GLY A 151 3.52 -1.24 -16.91
C GLY A 151 2.91 -0.69 -15.62
N SER A 152 1.91 0.19 -15.73
CA SER A 152 1.23 0.85 -14.59
C SER A 152 -0.26 1.06 -14.90
N CYS A 153 -1.14 0.89 -13.91
CA CYS A 153 -2.55 1.24 -14.02
C CYS A 153 -2.74 2.75 -14.28
N ALA A 154 -1.84 3.59 -13.77
CA ALA A 154 -1.80 5.03 -14.06
C ALA A 154 -1.67 5.32 -15.57
N THR A 155 -1.10 4.42 -16.37
CA THR A 155 -1.11 4.52 -17.84
C THR A 155 -2.53 4.43 -18.39
N LEU A 156 -3.33 3.46 -17.94
CA LEU A 156 -4.73 3.30 -18.37
C LEU A 156 -5.59 4.49 -17.93
N VAL A 157 -5.37 4.99 -16.71
CA VAL A 157 -6.05 6.19 -16.20
C VAL A 157 -5.66 7.42 -17.01
N THR A 158 -4.39 7.57 -17.38
CA THR A 158 -3.93 8.66 -18.25
C THR A 158 -4.64 8.61 -19.59
N GLU A 159 -4.69 7.46 -20.25
CA GLU A 159 -5.40 7.29 -21.54
C GLU A 159 -6.89 7.61 -21.40
N ARG A 160 -7.54 7.14 -20.33
CA ARG A 160 -8.95 7.42 -20.03
C ARG A 160 -9.24 8.92 -19.90
N ILE A 161 -8.33 9.67 -19.28
CA ILE A 161 -8.42 11.13 -19.14
C ILE A 161 -8.25 11.82 -20.49
N LEU A 162 -7.29 11.35 -21.30
CA LEU A 162 -6.98 11.93 -22.61
C LEU A 162 -8.07 11.72 -23.65
N GLN A 163 -8.89 10.68 -23.50
CA GLN A 163 -10.11 10.46 -24.31
C GLN A 163 -11.27 11.40 -23.92
N GLY A 164 -11.18 12.06 -22.76
CA GLY A 164 -12.19 13.01 -22.29
C GLY A 164 -12.05 14.42 -22.86
N PRO A 165 -12.87 15.37 -22.39
CA PRO A 165 -12.81 16.76 -22.81
C PRO A 165 -11.42 17.39 -22.55
N PRO A 166 -10.93 18.25 -23.46
CA PRO A 166 -9.68 18.97 -23.23
C PRO A 166 -9.80 19.89 -22.00
N GLY A 167 -8.69 20.08 -21.29
CA GLY A 167 -8.61 20.98 -20.12
C GLY A 167 -8.95 20.35 -18.77
N VAL A 168 -9.34 19.07 -18.72
CA VAL A 168 -9.58 18.36 -17.43
C VAL A 168 -8.27 17.97 -16.74
N LEU A 169 -7.29 17.51 -17.51
CA LEU A 169 -5.96 17.17 -17.00
C LEU A 169 -5.24 18.45 -16.56
N ASP A 170 -5.03 18.59 -15.26
CA ASP A 170 -4.27 19.71 -14.68
C ASP A 170 -2.82 19.32 -14.38
N ARG A 171 -2.01 20.33 -14.04
CA ARG A 171 -0.58 20.16 -13.74
C ARG A 171 -0.33 19.17 -12.62
N THR A 172 -1.13 19.24 -11.55
CA THR A 172 -0.95 18.39 -10.37
C THR A 172 -1.27 16.94 -10.67
N THR A 173 -2.37 16.68 -11.38
CA THR A 173 -2.75 15.34 -11.85
C THR A 173 -1.71 14.79 -12.82
N ALA A 174 -1.20 15.63 -13.74
CA ALA A 174 -0.16 15.23 -14.68
C ALA A 174 1.13 14.81 -13.96
N ALA A 175 1.57 15.57 -12.95
CA ALA A 175 2.74 15.25 -12.15
C ALA A 175 2.57 13.96 -11.33
N LEU A 176 1.37 13.72 -10.78
CA LEU A 176 1.06 12.47 -10.07
C LEU A 176 1.15 11.27 -11.01
N LEU A 177 0.47 11.33 -12.16
CA LEU A 177 0.48 10.27 -13.17
C LEU A 177 1.89 10.01 -13.71
N HIS A 178 2.62 11.08 -14.06
CA HIS A 178 4.00 11.02 -14.55
C HIS A 178 4.93 10.31 -13.57
N GLY A 179 4.96 10.75 -12.30
CA GLY A 179 5.81 10.12 -11.29
C GLY A 179 5.46 8.66 -11.02
N THR A 180 4.17 8.33 -11.05
CA THR A 180 3.68 6.96 -10.82
C THR A 180 4.11 6.01 -11.94
N ILE A 181 3.85 6.39 -13.20
CA ILE A 181 4.25 5.59 -14.35
C ILE A 181 5.78 5.41 -14.36
N LEU A 182 6.55 6.47 -14.08
CA LEU A 182 8.01 6.37 -13.99
C LEU A 182 8.46 5.40 -12.89
N LEU A 183 7.83 5.40 -11.71
CA LEU A 183 8.22 4.50 -10.62
C LEU A 183 7.94 3.03 -10.96
N ASP A 184 6.74 2.71 -11.47
CA ASP A 184 6.33 1.33 -11.76
C ASP A 184 7.05 0.75 -12.98
N CYS A 185 7.29 1.60 -13.98
CA CYS A 185 8.00 1.26 -15.20
C CYS A 185 9.52 1.39 -15.07
N VAL A 186 10.06 1.58 -13.85
CA VAL A 186 11.51 1.67 -13.58
C VAL A 186 12.18 2.68 -14.52
N ASN A 187 11.65 3.90 -14.52
CA ASN A 187 12.07 5.01 -15.36
C ASN A 187 12.02 4.71 -16.87
N LEU A 188 11.01 3.94 -17.30
CA LEU A 188 10.84 3.45 -18.68
C LEU A 188 12.03 2.61 -19.18
N SER A 189 12.80 1.99 -18.28
CA SER A 189 13.94 1.15 -18.65
C SER A 189 13.47 -0.13 -19.37
N PRO A 190 13.85 -0.34 -20.65
CA PRO A 190 13.50 -1.57 -21.36
C PRO A 190 14.07 -2.82 -20.69
N ALA A 191 15.22 -2.69 -20.02
CA ALA A 191 15.88 -3.78 -19.30
C ALA A 191 15.06 -4.30 -18.11
N ALA A 192 14.10 -3.53 -17.59
CA ALA A 192 13.21 -3.96 -16.52
C ALA A 192 12.13 -4.95 -16.99
N GLY A 193 11.88 -5.07 -18.29
CA GLY A 193 10.93 -6.03 -18.87
C GLY A 193 9.45 -5.77 -18.54
N LYS A 194 9.12 -4.60 -17.98
CA LYS A 194 7.76 -4.21 -17.57
C LYS A 194 7.12 -3.11 -18.42
N VAL A 195 7.93 -2.41 -19.22
CA VAL A 195 7.53 -1.20 -19.94
C VAL A 195 6.88 -1.56 -21.26
N THR A 196 5.79 -0.88 -21.60
CA THR A 196 5.12 -0.97 -22.90
C THR A 196 5.21 0.33 -23.68
N PRO A 197 5.00 0.31 -25.00
CA PRO A 197 4.92 1.53 -25.80
C PRO A 197 3.84 2.53 -25.31
N ARG A 198 2.77 2.03 -24.68
CA ARG A 198 1.70 2.87 -24.12
C ARG A 198 2.17 3.68 -22.92
N ASP A 199 2.99 3.08 -22.06
CA ASP A 199 3.61 3.78 -20.91
C ASP A 199 4.52 4.92 -21.41
N VAL A 200 5.35 4.63 -22.42
CA VAL A 200 6.24 5.62 -23.04
C VAL A 200 5.44 6.75 -23.69
N ALA A 201 4.37 6.41 -24.41
CA ALA A 201 3.50 7.40 -25.06
C ALA A 201 2.81 8.32 -24.05
N CYS A 202 2.27 7.76 -22.95
CA CYS A 202 1.65 8.56 -21.89
C CYS A 202 2.66 9.51 -21.23
N VAL A 203 3.83 9.03 -20.85
CA VAL A 203 4.87 9.88 -20.25
C VAL A 203 5.28 11.00 -21.20
N SER A 204 5.49 10.69 -22.49
CA SER A 204 5.92 11.67 -23.49
C SER A 204 4.85 12.75 -23.71
N LEU A 205 3.57 12.36 -23.72
CA LEU A 205 2.46 13.29 -23.85
C LEU A 205 2.30 14.18 -22.62
N LEU A 206 2.47 13.62 -21.40
CA LEU A 206 2.46 14.40 -20.17
C LEU A 206 3.57 15.47 -20.18
N GLU A 207 4.77 15.11 -20.61
CA GLU A 207 5.91 16.04 -20.72
C GLU A 207 5.69 17.10 -21.80
N GLU A 208 5.10 16.73 -22.95
CA GLU A 208 4.77 17.68 -24.01
C GLU A 208 3.74 18.72 -23.56
N ARG A 209 2.69 18.28 -22.84
CA ARG A 209 1.62 19.17 -22.37
C ARG A 209 2.01 20.00 -21.15
N PHE A 210 2.95 19.51 -20.35
CA PHE A 210 3.42 20.13 -19.11
C PHE A 210 4.95 20.18 -19.10
N PRO A 211 5.58 21.07 -19.91
CA PRO A 211 7.03 21.16 -20.06
C PRO A 211 7.76 21.57 -18.77
N GLU A 212 7.04 22.05 -17.77
CA GLU A 212 7.52 22.33 -16.41
C GLU A 212 7.70 21.10 -15.53
N LEU A 213 7.26 19.91 -15.97
CA LEU A 213 7.46 18.67 -15.22
C LEU A 213 8.96 18.42 -15.03
N PRO A 214 9.41 17.98 -13.84
CA PRO A 214 10.82 17.69 -13.63
C PRO A 214 11.30 16.54 -14.52
N ALA A 215 12.60 16.51 -14.82
CA ALA A 215 13.20 15.46 -15.62
C ALA A 215 12.92 14.06 -15.05
N ARG A 216 12.70 13.08 -15.93
CA ARG A 216 12.33 11.70 -15.58
C ARG A 216 13.23 11.10 -14.49
N ASP A 217 14.54 11.19 -14.68
CA ASP A 217 15.54 10.67 -13.74
C ASP A 217 15.42 11.31 -12.36
N ALA A 218 15.19 12.63 -12.29
CA ALA A 218 15.05 13.32 -11.01
C ALA A 218 13.78 12.87 -10.27
N VAL A 219 12.66 12.73 -10.98
CA VAL A 219 11.39 12.24 -10.42
C VAL A 219 11.54 10.80 -9.95
N PHE A 220 12.08 9.92 -10.80
CA PHE A 220 12.27 8.52 -10.48
C PHE A 220 13.19 8.33 -9.28
N GLN A 221 14.34 9.00 -9.23
CA GLN A 221 15.28 8.87 -8.12
C GLN A 221 14.70 9.39 -6.81
N ALA A 222 13.95 10.49 -6.83
CA ALA A 222 13.28 11.00 -5.64
C ALA A 222 12.23 10.02 -5.10
N LEU A 223 11.39 9.46 -5.98
CA LEU A 223 10.37 8.47 -5.60
C LEU A 223 10.98 7.15 -5.15
N TYR A 224 12.00 6.67 -5.86
CA TYR A 224 12.73 5.45 -5.52
C TYR A 224 13.41 5.58 -4.15
N THR A 225 14.04 6.73 -3.87
CA THR A 225 14.62 7.03 -2.55
C THR A 225 13.54 7.06 -1.49
N ALA A 226 12.44 7.77 -1.72
CA ALA A 226 11.33 7.86 -0.77
C ALA A 226 10.68 6.50 -0.49
N LYS A 227 10.59 5.59 -1.47
CA LYS A 227 10.03 4.23 -1.31
C LYS A 227 10.72 3.42 -0.22
N PHE A 228 12.03 3.60 -0.08
CA PHE A 228 12.87 2.90 0.90
C PHE A 228 13.23 3.77 2.10
N ASP A 229 12.82 5.04 2.13
CA ASP A 229 13.02 5.92 3.27
C ASP A 229 12.15 5.49 4.44
N ILE A 230 12.80 5.03 5.50
CA ILE A 230 12.15 4.63 6.76
C ILE A 230 12.31 5.71 7.85
N THR A 231 12.87 6.86 7.51
CA THR A 231 13.08 7.97 8.45
C THR A 231 11.74 8.42 9.03
N GLY A 232 11.69 8.53 10.36
CA GLY A 232 10.47 8.90 11.08
C GLY A 232 9.48 7.75 11.33
N LEU A 233 9.73 6.54 10.80
CA LEU A 233 8.93 5.37 11.17
C LEU A 233 9.34 4.82 12.55
N THR A 234 8.34 4.45 13.33
CA THR A 234 8.52 3.63 14.54
C THR A 234 8.97 2.21 14.16
N THR A 235 9.55 1.47 15.10
CA THR A 235 9.91 0.06 14.87
C THR A 235 8.69 -0.75 14.45
N GLU A 236 7.54 -0.53 15.10
CA GLU A 236 6.25 -1.16 14.77
C GLU A 236 5.85 -0.94 13.30
N GLN A 237 5.97 0.30 12.83
CA GLN A 237 5.66 0.67 11.45
C GLN A 237 6.66 0.06 10.46
N MET A 238 7.96 0.05 10.78
CA MET A 238 8.96 -0.60 9.93
C MET A 238 8.65 -2.09 9.75
N LEU A 239 8.26 -2.79 10.82
CA LEU A 239 7.88 -4.20 10.77
C LEU A 239 6.66 -4.46 9.89
N ARG A 240 5.77 -3.48 9.73
CA ARG A 240 4.54 -3.60 8.94
C ARG A 240 4.69 -3.21 7.48
N LYS A 241 5.65 -2.33 7.17
CA LYS A 241 5.79 -1.72 5.84
C LYS A 241 5.83 -2.77 4.71
N ASP A 242 6.64 -3.83 4.89
CA ASP A 242 6.71 -4.99 4.00
C ASP A 242 6.56 -6.29 4.81
N LEU A 243 5.34 -6.52 5.32
CA LEU A 243 5.02 -7.69 6.15
C LEU A 243 4.37 -8.80 5.32
N LYS A 244 4.91 -10.01 5.43
CA LYS A 244 4.29 -11.24 4.91
C LYS A 244 4.08 -12.21 6.06
N VAL A 245 2.86 -12.68 6.26
CA VAL A 245 2.53 -13.60 7.35
C VAL A 245 2.47 -15.03 6.81
N LEU A 246 3.25 -15.92 7.42
CA LEU A 246 3.14 -17.36 7.20
C LEU A 246 2.35 -17.98 8.34
N SER A 247 1.35 -18.77 8.02
CA SER A 247 0.52 -19.48 8.99
C SER A 247 0.52 -20.98 8.72
N SER A 248 0.68 -21.76 9.79
CA SER A 248 0.36 -23.18 9.87
C SER A 248 -0.65 -23.40 11.00
N ASP A 249 -1.19 -24.63 11.13
CA ASP A 249 -2.23 -24.94 12.12
C ASP A 249 -1.83 -24.57 13.57
N ASP A 250 -0.54 -24.63 13.89
CA ASP A 250 -0.02 -24.40 15.23
C ASP A 250 0.78 -23.09 15.42
N VAL A 251 1.23 -22.44 14.34
CA VAL A 251 2.20 -21.33 14.42
C VAL A 251 1.94 -20.26 13.36
N VAL A 252 1.95 -19.00 13.78
CA VAL A 252 1.94 -17.84 12.90
C VAL A 252 3.27 -17.10 13.02
N VAL A 253 3.99 -16.98 11.90
CA VAL A 253 5.31 -16.32 11.82
C VAL A 253 5.30 -15.25 10.72
N PRO A 254 5.38 -13.97 11.08
CA PRO A 254 5.65 -12.89 10.13
C PRO A 254 7.09 -12.89 9.62
N ILE A 255 7.24 -12.44 8.37
CA ILE A 255 8.48 -12.03 7.74
C ILE A 255 8.34 -10.55 7.39
N SER A 256 9.14 -9.70 8.02
CA SER A 256 9.16 -8.24 7.79
C SER A 256 10.39 -7.85 6.98
N GLY A 257 10.19 -7.19 5.84
CA GLY A 257 11.23 -6.49 5.10
C GLY A 257 11.59 -5.17 5.79
N ILE A 258 12.85 -5.00 6.18
CA ILE A 258 13.37 -3.79 6.84
C ILE A 258 14.41 -3.15 5.93
N PHE A 259 14.13 -1.95 5.43
CA PHE A 259 15.01 -1.25 4.49
C PHE A 259 16.13 -0.48 5.20
N GLU A 260 16.90 -1.19 6.03
CA GLU A 260 18.03 -0.68 6.81
C GLU A 260 19.14 -1.74 6.88
N ASP A 261 20.37 -1.35 7.24
CA ASP A 261 21.38 -2.34 7.61
C ASP A 261 20.99 -3.04 8.93
N LEU A 262 21.27 -4.33 9.01
CA LEU A 262 20.96 -5.14 10.19
C LEU A 262 21.56 -4.54 11.45
N GLU A 263 22.84 -4.17 11.45
CA GLU A 263 23.48 -3.63 12.65
C GLU A 263 22.76 -2.38 13.13
N THR A 264 22.47 -1.45 12.22
CA THR A 264 21.70 -0.25 12.57
C THR A 264 20.33 -0.59 13.15
N PHE A 265 19.61 -1.53 12.52
CA PHE A 265 18.32 -2.00 13.02
C PHE A 265 18.42 -2.59 14.44
N LEU A 266 19.48 -3.37 14.73
CA LEU A 266 19.71 -3.98 16.05
C LEU A 266 20.05 -2.98 17.15
N HIS A 267 20.62 -1.82 16.79
CA HIS A 267 20.96 -0.76 17.73
C HIS A 267 19.79 0.20 18.02
N ARG A 268 18.60 -0.03 17.42
CA ARG A 268 17.43 0.81 17.69
C ARG A 268 17.04 0.78 19.17
N PRO A 269 16.77 1.94 19.78
CA PRO A 269 16.38 2.01 21.18
C PRO A 269 15.06 1.28 21.38
N GLY A 270 14.99 0.43 22.40
CA GLY A 270 13.77 -0.30 22.75
C GLY A 270 13.40 -1.47 21.83
N LEU A 271 14.25 -1.84 20.86
CA LEU A 271 13.94 -2.84 19.84
C LEU A 271 13.31 -4.11 20.40
N LEU A 272 13.90 -4.74 21.43
CA LEU A 272 13.38 -5.99 21.97
C LEU A 272 11.97 -5.84 22.55
N GLN A 273 11.67 -4.73 23.21
CA GLN A 273 10.32 -4.46 23.72
C GLN A 273 9.34 -4.25 22.57
N ASP A 274 9.75 -3.52 21.52
CA ASP A 274 8.93 -3.31 20.32
C ASP A 274 8.64 -4.62 19.59
N LEU A 275 9.65 -5.50 19.41
CA LEU A 275 9.48 -6.82 18.79
C LEU A 275 8.54 -7.69 19.62
N GLU A 276 8.68 -7.67 20.95
CA GLU A 276 7.81 -8.40 21.85
C GLU A 276 6.36 -7.91 21.77
N ALA A 277 6.14 -6.60 21.90
CA ALA A 277 4.82 -6.00 21.81
C ALA A 277 4.17 -6.27 20.46
N PHE A 278 4.94 -6.17 19.37
CA PHE A 278 4.47 -6.46 18.01
C PHE A 278 3.99 -7.90 17.87
N CYS A 279 4.77 -8.88 18.36
CA CYS A 279 4.39 -10.29 18.34
C CYS A 279 3.17 -10.57 19.22
N GLN A 280 3.13 -10.03 20.45
CA GLN A 280 2.03 -10.24 21.39
C GLN A 280 0.71 -9.68 20.86
N ALA A 281 0.71 -8.44 20.34
CA ALA A 281 -0.49 -7.78 19.84
C ALA A 281 -1.16 -8.51 18.67
N ARG A 282 -0.41 -9.35 17.94
CA ARG A 282 -0.88 -10.05 16.73
C ARG A 282 -0.86 -11.58 16.87
N GLY A 283 -0.57 -12.10 18.06
CA GLY A 283 -0.52 -13.54 18.32
C GLY A 283 0.58 -14.27 17.55
N TYR A 284 1.68 -13.58 17.21
CA TYR A 284 2.80 -14.19 16.50
C TYR A 284 3.72 -14.93 17.45
N ALA A 285 4.09 -16.16 17.10
CA ALA A 285 5.00 -16.98 17.92
C ALA A 285 6.46 -16.51 17.85
N GLY A 286 6.79 -15.73 16.82
CA GLY A 286 8.08 -15.13 16.58
C GLY A 286 8.01 -14.15 15.41
N LEU A 287 9.15 -13.71 14.92
CA LEU A 287 9.29 -12.79 13.80
C LEU A 287 10.60 -13.06 13.07
N VAL A 288 10.56 -13.01 11.75
CA VAL A 288 11.76 -12.95 10.91
C VAL A 288 11.87 -11.54 10.36
N ALA A 289 12.92 -10.81 10.73
CA ALA A 289 13.27 -9.55 10.11
C ALA A 289 14.28 -9.79 8.98
N MET A 290 13.90 -9.50 7.75
CA MET A 290 14.77 -9.51 6.59
C MET A 290 15.21 -8.09 6.28
N THR A 291 16.45 -7.77 6.65
CA THR A 291 16.99 -6.44 6.41
C THR A 291 17.53 -6.35 4.99
N VAL A 292 17.32 -5.21 4.34
CA VAL A 292 17.75 -4.90 2.98
C VAL A 292 18.50 -3.57 3.04
N SER A 293 19.80 -3.60 2.78
CA SER A 293 20.62 -2.41 2.59
C SER A 293 21.16 -2.37 1.17
N PHE A 294 21.52 -1.20 0.67
CA PHE A 294 22.03 -1.04 -0.70
C PHE A 294 23.50 -0.64 -0.64
N ASN A 295 24.34 -1.25 -1.49
CA ASN A 295 25.74 -0.85 -1.62
C ASN A 295 25.90 0.39 -2.51
N GLU A 296 27.13 0.87 -2.71
CA GLU A 296 27.45 2.04 -3.56
C GLU A 296 26.96 1.89 -5.01
N ARG A 297 26.74 0.66 -5.49
CA ARG A 297 26.22 0.34 -6.83
C ARG A 297 24.70 0.14 -6.84
N HIS A 298 24.01 0.49 -5.74
CA HIS A 298 22.58 0.28 -5.54
C HIS A 298 22.15 -1.20 -5.60
N GLU A 299 23.08 -2.13 -5.36
CA GLU A 299 22.77 -3.55 -5.28
C GLU A 299 22.29 -3.91 -3.86
N PRO A 300 21.19 -4.67 -3.72
CA PRO A 300 20.64 -5.02 -2.43
C PRO A 300 21.44 -6.12 -1.73
N THR A 301 21.83 -5.87 -0.49
CA THR A 301 22.37 -6.85 0.46
C THR A 301 21.28 -7.26 1.45
N ARG A 302 21.09 -8.56 1.65
CA ARG A 302 20.05 -9.09 2.54
C ARG A 302 20.65 -9.83 3.73
N LYS A 303 20.17 -9.53 4.93
CA LYS A 303 20.49 -10.27 6.15
C LYS A 303 19.18 -10.66 6.85
N LEU A 304 19.23 -11.71 7.66
CA LEU A 304 18.08 -12.14 8.46
C LEU A 304 18.40 -12.03 9.94
N ALA A 305 17.40 -11.61 10.70
CA ALA A 305 17.31 -11.75 12.14
C ALA A 305 16.03 -12.52 12.48
N VAL A 306 16.13 -13.39 13.49
CA VAL A 306 14.98 -14.16 13.99
C VAL A 306 14.77 -13.82 15.45
N TYR A 307 13.57 -13.34 15.77
CA TYR A 307 13.10 -13.09 17.12
C TYR A 307 12.03 -14.13 17.49
N SER A 308 12.12 -14.72 18.67
CA SER A 308 11.04 -15.49 19.28
C SER A 308 11.34 -15.73 20.76
N ARG A 309 10.28 -15.76 21.57
CA ARG A 309 10.36 -16.18 22.98
C ARG A 309 10.53 -17.70 23.13
N GLN A 310 10.16 -18.47 22.10
CA GLN A 310 10.25 -19.92 22.08
C GLN A 310 11.60 -20.34 21.47
N GLU A 311 12.49 -20.87 22.29
CA GLU A 311 13.81 -21.35 21.83
C GLU A 311 13.70 -22.39 20.70
N PRO A 312 12.80 -23.40 20.77
CA PRO A 312 12.70 -24.40 19.71
C PRO A 312 12.34 -23.78 18.36
N LEU A 313 11.36 -22.87 18.34
CA LEU A 313 10.95 -22.17 17.13
C LEU A 313 12.08 -21.32 16.56
N ARG A 314 12.77 -20.56 17.42
CA ARG A 314 13.91 -19.73 17.01
C ARG A 314 15.01 -20.58 16.38
N SER A 315 15.33 -21.73 16.97
CA SER A 315 16.34 -22.66 16.48
C SER A 315 15.94 -23.29 15.15
N THR A 316 14.69 -23.76 15.00
CA THR A 316 14.18 -24.32 13.75
C THR A 316 14.19 -23.31 12.61
N VAL A 317 13.68 -22.09 12.84
CA VAL A 317 13.63 -21.03 11.81
C VAL A 317 15.05 -20.61 11.41
N SER A 318 15.95 -20.45 12.39
CA SER A 318 17.36 -20.11 12.13
C SER A 318 18.09 -21.20 11.34
N GLN A 319 17.83 -22.48 11.63
CA GLN A 319 18.39 -23.61 10.87
C GLN A 319 17.84 -23.65 9.45
N GLY A 320 16.53 -23.50 9.27
CA GLY A 320 15.89 -23.47 7.95
C GLY A 320 16.44 -22.36 7.05
N ALA A 321 16.68 -21.17 7.63
CA ALA A 321 17.32 -20.04 6.94
C ALA A 321 18.77 -20.35 6.52
N ARG A 322 19.52 -21.11 7.33
CA ARG A 322 20.92 -21.49 7.03
C ARG A 322 21.03 -22.62 6.00
N VAL A 323 20.15 -23.63 6.03
CA VAL A 323 20.23 -24.81 5.14
C VAL A 323 19.98 -24.43 3.67
N ARG A 324 19.08 -23.49 3.40
CA ARG A 324 18.82 -23.00 2.04
C ARG A 324 19.97 -22.15 1.45
N HIS A 325 20.87 -21.63 2.28
CA HIS A 325 22.08 -20.92 1.83
C HIS A 325 23.15 -21.86 1.27
N ARG A 326 23.22 -23.11 1.76
CA ARG A 326 24.25 -24.09 1.34
C ARG A 326 23.92 -24.91 0.10
N ARG A 327 22.64 -25.00 -0.31
CA ARG A 327 22.23 -25.74 -1.52
C ARG A 327 22.04 -24.80 -2.71
N ALA A 328 23.17 -24.33 -3.25
CA ALA A 328 23.30 -24.00 -4.66
C ALA A 328 24.39 -24.93 -5.23
N VAL A 329 24.08 -25.57 -6.39
CA VAL A 329 24.87 -26.51 -7.24
C VAL A 329 24.96 -28.01 -6.82
N PRO A 330 25.21 -28.99 -7.74
CA PRO A 330 24.18 -29.97 -8.19
C PRO A 330 24.53 -31.48 -8.00
N SER A 331 23.53 -32.32 -8.29
CA SER A 331 23.53 -33.74 -8.68
C SER A 331 23.61 -34.89 -7.64
N CYS A 332 22.66 -35.82 -7.85
CA CYS A 332 22.66 -37.29 -7.64
C CYS A 332 22.62 -37.94 -6.24
N GLY A 333 21.66 -38.88 -6.07
CA GLY A 333 21.76 -40.07 -5.21
C GLY A 333 20.79 -40.16 -4.02
N LEU A 334 19.77 -41.02 -4.11
CA LEU A 334 18.72 -41.41 -3.11
C LEU A 334 19.27 -42.13 -1.84
N PRO A 335 18.48 -42.60 -0.81
CA PRO A 335 17.02 -42.47 -0.50
C PRO A 335 16.62 -42.11 0.97
N GLN A 336 15.36 -41.62 1.11
CA GLN A 336 14.28 -41.82 2.12
C GLN A 336 14.53 -41.90 3.66
N ASN A 337 14.04 -40.89 4.39
CA ASN A 337 12.96 -40.95 5.42
C ASN A 337 13.10 -39.84 6.48
N LEU A 338 12.23 -38.81 6.43
CA LEU A 338 11.77 -37.93 7.53
C LEU A 338 10.82 -36.86 6.94
N PRO A 339 9.78 -36.37 7.66
CA PRO A 339 8.73 -35.54 7.09
C PRO A 339 9.25 -34.10 6.92
N VAL A 340 9.73 -33.80 5.72
CA VAL A 340 10.19 -32.46 5.33
C VAL A 340 9.02 -31.72 4.69
N LEU A 341 8.68 -30.56 5.26
CA LEU A 341 7.72 -29.61 4.70
C LEU A 341 8.22 -29.16 3.30
N GLY A 342 7.71 -29.81 2.27
CA GLY A 342 7.99 -29.50 0.87
C GLY A 342 7.10 -28.35 0.39
N VAL A 343 7.71 -27.25 -0.03
CA VAL A 343 7.07 -26.26 -0.90
C VAL A 343 8.00 -26.07 -2.10
N LEU A 344 7.58 -26.62 -3.24
CA LEU A 344 8.26 -26.54 -4.53
C LEU A 344 7.20 -26.22 -5.59
N GLY A 345 7.28 -25.01 -6.15
CA GLY A 345 6.74 -24.73 -7.48
C GLY A 345 7.70 -25.32 -8.52
N ARG A 346 7.18 -26.16 -9.42
CA ARG A 346 7.88 -26.59 -10.64
C ARG A 346 7.43 -25.71 -11.79
N SER A 347 8.35 -25.10 -12.52
CA SER A 347 8.14 -24.72 -13.92
C SER A 347 8.82 -25.77 -14.82
N GLN A 348 8.12 -26.18 -15.88
CA GLN A 348 8.58 -27.15 -16.87
C GLN A 348 9.59 -26.49 -17.84
N PRO A 349 10.59 -27.22 -18.36
CA PRO A 349 11.40 -26.75 -19.47
C PRO A 349 10.76 -27.15 -20.81
N HIS A 350 10.42 -26.17 -21.65
CA HIS A 350 10.18 -26.42 -23.06
C HIS A 350 11.36 -25.93 -23.92
N ALA A 351 11.99 -26.94 -24.53
CA ALA A 351 12.59 -27.03 -25.86
C ALA A 351 13.50 -25.90 -26.39
N ARG A 352 14.75 -26.31 -26.71
CA ARG A 352 15.71 -25.64 -27.60
C ARG A 352 15.21 -25.66 -29.06
N SER A 353 15.45 -24.63 -29.88
CA SER A 353 16.54 -24.52 -30.90
C SER A 353 15.98 -23.75 -32.14
N PRO A 354 16.75 -23.31 -33.18
CA PRO A 354 18.14 -22.79 -33.24
C PRO A 354 18.38 -21.58 -34.23
N THR A 355 19.60 -20.99 -34.20
CA THR A 355 20.37 -20.27 -35.29
C THR A 355 19.82 -18.92 -35.84
N ALA A 356 20.57 -17.85 -36.17
CA ALA A 356 21.91 -17.66 -36.77
C ALA A 356 22.44 -16.19 -36.58
N VAL A 357 23.74 -16.00 -36.26
CA VAL A 357 24.85 -15.32 -37.03
C VAL A 357 25.04 -13.79 -36.81
N PRO A 358 26.30 -13.27 -36.79
CA PRO A 358 26.68 -12.03 -36.09
C PRO A 358 26.92 -10.81 -37.01
N GLY A 359 26.87 -9.61 -36.43
CA GLY A 359 27.20 -8.34 -37.08
C GLY A 359 27.80 -7.34 -36.10
N ALA A 360 28.87 -6.69 -36.54
CA ALA A 360 29.84 -5.94 -35.75
C ALA A 360 29.44 -4.48 -35.45
N GLY A 361 30.06 -3.94 -34.39
CA GLY A 361 30.69 -2.62 -34.42
C GLY A 361 29.86 -1.44 -33.93
N GLY A 362 30.42 -0.70 -32.96
CA GLY A 362 29.99 0.65 -32.60
C GLY A 362 30.05 0.87 -31.10
N GLY A 363 31.16 1.43 -30.62
CA GLY A 363 31.30 1.85 -29.24
C GLY A 363 30.44 3.08 -28.95
N ASP A 364 29.90 3.13 -27.74
CA ASP A 364 29.46 4.37 -27.14
C ASP A 364 29.61 4.27 -25.61
N ASP A 365 30.24 5.28 -25.04
CA ASP A 365 30.53 5.41 -23.62
C ASP A 365 29.23 5.51 -22.83
N THR A 366 28.79 4.38 -22.28
CA THR A 366 27.59 4.27 -21.45
C THR A 366 27.98 4.29 -19.98
N ILE A 367 27.52 5.34 -19.29
CA ILE A 367 27.48 5.43 -17.83
C ILE A 367 26.72 4.20 -17.29
N PRO A 368 27.21 3.49 -16.26
CA PRO A 368 26.58 2.26 -15.81
C PRO A 368 25.18 2.54 -15.25
N ALA A 369 24.17 1.92 -15.87
CA ALA A 369 22.80 1.91 -15.39
C ALA A 369 22.74 1.25 -13.99
N PRO A 370 21.86 1.73 -13.08
CA PRO A 370 21.71 1.12 -11.77
C PRO A 370 21.21 -0.32 -11.90
N ALA A 371 21.75 -1.20 -11.04
CA ALA A 371 21.40 -2.61 -11.01
C ALA A 371 19.88 -2.82 -10.88
N ALA A 372 19.37 -3.80 -11.63
CA ALA A 372 17.95 -4.12 -11.74
C ALA A 372 17.21 -4.07 -10.39
N ALA A 373 16.12 -3.31 -10.35
CA ALA A 373 15.24 -3.17 -9.20
C ALA A 373 14.80 -4.56 -8.69
N ALA A 374 14.94 -4.78 -7.39
CA ALA A 374 14.46 -5.99 -6.73
C ALA A 374 12.94 -6.13 -6.93
N GLN A 375 12.52 -7.12 -7.70
CA GLN A 375 11.10 -7.43 -7.85
C GLN A 375 10.54 -7.96 -6.51
N PRO A 376 9.33 -7.55 -6.08
CA PRO A 376 8.65 -8.22 -5.00
C PRO A 376 8.28 -9.65 -5.43
N LEU A 377 8.65 -10.65 -4.63
CA LEU A 377 8.24 -12.04 -4.84
C LEU A 377 6.69 -12.13 -4.83
N ALA A 378 6.11 -12.37 -6.01
CA ALA A 378 4.71 -12.76 -6.16
C ALA A 378 4.56 -14.25 -5.78
N LEU A 379 3.94 -14.52 -4.64
CA LEU A 379 3.52 -15.86 -4.22
C LEU A 379 2.10 -16.13 -4.75
N ARG A 380 1.98 -16.73 -5.93
CA ARG A 380 0.68 -17.26 -6.41
C ARG A 380 0.43 -18.64 -5.81
N GLY A 381 -0.40 -18.71 -4.76
CA GLY A 381 -0.93 -19.95 -4.20
C GLY A 381 -2.39 -20.16 -4.62
N ARG A 382 -2.67 -21.19 -5.42
CA ARG A 382 -4.05 -21.68 -5.60
C ARG A 382 -4.40 -22.59 -4.43
N LEU A 383 -5.22 -22.10 -3.50
CA LEU A 383 -5.96 -22.95 -2.56
C LEU A 383 -7.44 -22.85 -2.92
N ARG A 384 -8.04 -23.98 -3.35
CA ARG A 384 -9.49 -24.08 -3.55
C ARG A 384 -10.18 -24.06 -2.18
N PRO A 385 -11.27 -23.31 -1.98
CA PRO A 385 -12.04 -23.40 -0.76
C PRO A 385 -12.81 -24.74 -0.72
N ARG A 386 -12.63 -25.51 0.35
CA ARG A 386 -13.50 -26.65 0.68
C ARG A 386 -14.77 -26.10 1.34
N GLN A 387 -15.91 -26.25 0.67
CA GLN A 387 -17.24 -26.07 1.26
C GLN A 387 -17.40 -27.02 2.47
N ARG A 388 -17.73 -26.45 3.64
CA ARG A 388 -18.29 -27.23 4.75
C ARG A 388 -19.69 -27.68 4.35
N ARG A 389 -19.87 -29.00 4.19
CA ARG A 389 -21.21 -29.62 4.17
C ARG A 389 -21.82 -29.47 5.55
N GLY A 390 -22.85 -28.65 5.68
CA GLY A 390 -23.78 -28.70 6.81
C GLY A 390 -24.57 -30.00 6.75
N ARG A 391 -24.58 -30.76 7.85
CA ARG A 391 -25.56 -31.83 8.04
C ARG A 391 -26.89 -31.18 8.37
N SER A 392 -27.88 -31.48 7.54
CA SER A 392 -29.30 -31.38 7.83
C SER A 392 -29.69 -32.49 8.80
N GLU A 393 -30.36 -32.14 9.89
CA GLU A 393 -31.29 -33.06 10.56
C GLU A 393 -32.66 -32.39 10.58
N GLU A 394 -33.57 -33.02 9.84
CA GLU A 394 -35.01 -32.82 9.88
C GLU A 394 -35.58 -33.43 11.16
N GLY A 395 -36.61 -32.78 11.71
CA GLY A 395 -37.43 -33.30 12.80
C GLY A 395 -38.80 -32.64 12.77
N ALA A 396 -39.73 -33.30 12.10
CA ALA A 396 -41.11 -32.91 11.81
C ALA A 396 -41.98 -32.63 13.05
N ALA A 397 -42.98 -31.75 12.91
CA ALA A 397 -44.41 -32.11 12.89
C ALA A 397 -45.35 -30.93 13.27
N HIS A 398 -46.05 -30.39 12.26
CA HIS A 398 -47.52 -30.29 12.13
C HIS A 398 -48.41 -29.50 13.15
N PRO A 399 -49.64 -29.10 12.73
CA PRO A 399 -49.99 -27.67 12.67
C PRO A 399 -51.34 -27.30 13.33
N ALA A 400 -51.61 -26.00 13.43
CA ALA A 400 -52.93 -25.37 13.33
C ALA A 400 -52.68 -23.86 13.31
N GLY A 401 -53.29 -23.02 12.48
CA GLY A 401 -54.54 -23.10 11.77
C GLY A 401 -55.06 -21.66 11.72
N SER A 402 -55.52 -21.20 10.55
CA SER A 402 -56.56 -20.18 10.32
C SER A 402 -56.49 -18.85 11.11
N THR A 403 -56.69 -17.64 10.61
CA THR A 403 -57.42 -17.07 9.46
C THR A 403 -57.53 -15.58 9.81
N GLY A 404 -57.73 -14.72 8.80
CA GLY A 404 -58.43 -13.45 9.02
C GLY A 404 -57.59 -12.22 8.71
N GLY A 405 -57.74 -11.72 7.49
CA GLY A 405 -57.32 -10.37 7.10
C GLY A 405 -58.28 -9.29 7.64
N PRO A 406 -58.44 -8.17 6.91
CA PRO A 406 -57.87 -6.90 7.35
C PRO A 406 -58.94 -5.88 7.73
N GLY A 407 -58.58 -4.91 8.57
CA GLY A 407 -59.46 -3.83 9.03
C GLY A 407 -58.74 -2.50 9.04
N SER A 408 -59.25 -1.60 8.23
CA SER A 408 -58.74 -0.28 7.90
C SER A 408 -59.16 0.81 8.91
N CYS A 409 -58.53 1.98 8.73
CA CYS A 409 -59.15 3.30 8.75
C CYS A 409 -59.26 4.13 10.06
N TRP A 410 -58.78 5.38 9.90
CA TRP A 410 -59.16 6.65 10.56
C TRP A 410 -58.55 6.92 11.95
N GLY A 411 -58.05 8.10 12.29
CA GLY A 411 -57.95 9.37 11.59
C GLY A 411 -57.72 10.51 12.59
N SER A 412 -57.25 11.64 12.04
CA SER A 412 -57.58 13.01 12.46
C SER A 412 -56.92 13.65 13.70
N ARG A 413 -56.26 14.80 13.40
CA ARG A 413 -56.29 16.10 14.12
C ARG A 413 -55.60 16.14 15.50
N GLY A 414 -54.86 17.19 15.88
CA GLY A 414 -54.58 18.49 15.28
C GLY A 414 -53.94 19.42 16.33
N GLY A 415 -53.40 20.57 15.89
CA GLY A 415 -53.02 21.75 16.70
C GLY A 415 -51.74 21.57 17.54
N GLY A 416 -50.71 22.42 17.49
CA GLY A 416 -50.69 23.87 17.28
C GLY A 416 -50.27 24.55 18.59
N GLY A 417 -49.07 25.14 18.64
CA GLY A 417 -48.64 25.99 19.77
C GLY A 417 -47.13 26.03 20.02
N ALA A 418 -46.51 27.15 19.64
CA ALA A 418 -45.19 27.63 20.06
C ALA A 418 -45.36 29.14 20.39
N PRO A 419 -44.36 29.87 20.92
CA PRO A 419 -43.28 29.53 21.87
C PRO A 419 -43.26 30.53 23.06
N ALA A 420 -42.32 30.38 24.00
CA ALA A 420 -41.99 31.45 24.97
C ALA A 420 -40.48 31.52 25.26
N HIS A 421 -39.92 32.71 25.05
CA HIS A 421 -38.65 33.20 25.61
C HIS A 421 -38.83 33.62 27.09
N PRO A 422 -37.74 33.85 27.85
CA PRO A 422 -37.32 35.24 28.02
C PRO A 422 -35.80 35.49 28.01
N HIS A 423 -35.47 36.76 27.79
CA HIS A 423 -34.19 37.45 27.95
C HIS A 423 -33.70 37.46 29.41
N GLU A 424 -32.38 37.51 29.63
CA GLU A 424 -31.70 38.59 30.40
C GLU A 424 -30.16 38.49 30.35
N GLN A 425 -29.54 39.65 30.16
CA GLN A 425 -28.13 40.04 30.38
C GLN A 425 -28.23 41.43 31.05
N PRO A 426 -27.27 41.91 31.89
CA PRO A 426 -26.05 42.52 31.33
C PRO A 426 -24.78 42.62 32.23
N GLY A 427 -23.66 42.98 31.59
CA GLY A 427 -22.49 43.69 32.15
C GLY A 427 -21.37 42.79 32.70
N GLY A 428 -20.08 43.00 32.48
CA GLY A 428 -19.28 44.09 31.89
C GLY A 428 -17.85 43.96 32.50
N GLY A 429 -16.78 44.29 31.77
CA GLY A 429 -15.44 44.41 32.38
C GLY A 429 -14.24 44.12 31.47
N VAL A 430 -13.53 45.19 31.13
CA VAL A 430 -12.30 45.31 30.32
C VAL A 430 -11.03 45.00 31.14
N SER A 431 -9.99 44.40 30.53
CA SER A 431 -8.56 44.82 30.59
C SER A 431 -7.65 43.75 29.96
N THR A 432 -7.05 43.96 28.78
CA THR A 432 -5.68 44.46 28.53
C THR A 432 -4.58 43.89 29.43
N GLY A 433 -3.64 43.15 28.84
CA GLY A 433 -2.41 42.70 29.49
C GLY A 433 -1.42 42.08 28.51
N ALA A 434 -0.63 42.93 27.85
CA ALA A 434 0.52 42.55 27.05
C ALA A 434 1.71 42.13 27.94
N GLY A 435 2.48 41.14 27.51
CA GLY A 435 3.75 40.75 28.15
C GLY A 435 4.54 39.76 27.31
N ARG A 436 5.16 40.24 26.22
CA ARG A 436 6.62 40.25 25.98
C ARG A 436 7.39 38.99 26.41
N ALA A 437 7.82 38.24 25.39
CA ALA A 437 9.00 37.38 25.40
C ALA A 437 10.29 38.19 25.59
N PRO A 438 11.40 37.57 26.02
CA PRO A 438 12.73 38.00 25.65
C PRO A 438 13.33 37.03 24.62
N ALA A 439 13.74 37.61 23.50
CA ALA A 439 14.66 37.04 22.55
C ALA A 439 16.06 36.92 23.19
N VAL A 440 16.76 35.82 22.90
CA VAL A 440 18.21 35.69 23.09
C VAL A 440 18.81 35.38 21.73
N SER A 441 19.58 36.33 21.22
CA SER A 441 20.38 36.21 19.98
C SER A 441 21.80 35.72 20.30
N PRO A 442 22.53 35.19 19.30
CA PRO A 442 23.58 34.19 19.50
C PRO A 442 24.96 34.83 19.71
N GLY A 443 25.80 34.17 20.52
CA GLY A 443 27.19 34.55 20.75
C GLY A 443 28.11 33.33 20.81
N CYS A 444 28.96 33.21 19.79
CA CYS A 444 30.26 32.52 19.78
C CYS A 444 31.19 33.43 18.96
N PRO A 445 32.54 33.44 19.12
CA PRO A 445 33.36 32.31 19.57
C PRO A 445 34.49 32.67 20.58
N GLY A 446 34.97 31.67 21.33
CA GLY A 446 36.15 31.81 22.18
C GLY A 446 36.90 30.48 22.29
N ALA A 447 38.13 30.45 21.77
CA ALA A 447 39.04 29.32 21.78
C ALA A 447 39.60 29.05 23.20
N GLY A 448 39.77 27.77 23.56
CA GLY A 448 40.40 27.39 24.83
C GLY A 448 40.59 25.88 25.04
N GLN A 449 41.69 25.36 24.50
CA GLN A 449 42.57 24.25 24.98
C GLN A 449 42.04 22.82 25.25
N PRO A 450 42.92 21.79 25.13
CA PRO A 450 42.54 20.43 24.78
C PRO A 450 42.27 19.57 26.02
N HIS A 451 41.03 19.09 26.15
CA HIS A 451 40.71 18.07 27.15
C HIS A 451 41.15 16.68 26.70
N ARG A 452 41.87 16.02 27.61
CA ARG A 452 42.40 14.66 27.57
C ARG A 452 41.38 13.67 27.00
N ARG A 453 41.85 12.80 26.10
CA ARG A 453 41.13 11.60 25.62
C ARG A 453 40.76 10.72 26.81
N GLY A 454 39.56 10.90 27.34
CA GLY A 454 38.89 9.91 28.17
C GLY A 454 38.53 8.71 27.30
N ALA A 455 38.97 7.52 27.70
CA ALA A 455 38.64 6.28 27.02
C ALA A 455 37.11 6.16 26.89
N ALA A 456 36.63 5.93 25.66
CA ALA A 456 35.26 5.53 25.44
C ALA A 456 34.93 4.30 26.32
N PRO A 457 33.76 4.24 26.97
CA PRO A 457 33.37 3.06 27.71
C PRO A 457 33.40 1.86 26.76
N ARG A 458 34.15 0.82 27.15
CA ARG A 458 34.25 -0.42 26.36
C ARG A 458 32.86 -1.07 26.29
N LEU A 459 32.44 -1.31 25.05
CA LEU A 459 31.24 -2.06 24.67
C LEU A 459 31.06 -3.35 25.48
N PRO A 460 29.82 -3.75 25.83
CA PRO A 460 29.54 -5.17 25.97
C PRO A 460 29.70 -5.82 24.59
N LYS A 461 30.61 -6.79 24.49
CA LYS A 461 30.72 -7.64 23.29
C LYS A 461 29.37 -8.33 23.08
N ILE A 462 28.77 -8.16 21.90
CA ILE A 462 27.74 -9.08 21.42
C ILE A 462 28.46 -10.41 21.14
N THR A 463 28.57 -11.25 22.16
CA THR A 463 29.05 -12.63 22.03
C THR A 463 27.96 -13.46 21.38
N ALA A 464 28.34 -14.45 20.58
CA ALA A 464 27.47 -15.53 20.16
C ALA A 464 26.79 -16.13 21.42
N GLY A 465 25.52 -15.78 21.66
CA GLY A 465 24.85 -16.07 22.93
C GLY A 465 23.79 -15.07 23.39
N THR A 466 23.55 -13.95 22.70
CA THR A 466 22.36 -13.13 23.00
C THR A 466 21.11 -14.00 22.75
N PRO A 467 20.26 -14.27 23.75
CA PRO A 467 19.32 -15.40 23.67
C PRO A 467 18.16 -15.22 22.68
N TRP A 468 18.17 -14.21 21.83
CA TRP A 468 16.96 -13.68 21.19
C TRP A 468 17.13 -13.31 19.73
N LEU A 469 18.35 -13.37 19.18
CA LEU A 469 18.61 -12.90 17.83
C LEU A 469 19.80 -13.60 17.17
N PHE A 470 19.59 -14.10 15.95
CA PHE A 470 20.64 -14.75 15.15
C PHE A 470 20.78 -14.07 13.80
N GLU A 471 22.00 -13.69 13.43
CA GLU A 471 22.34 -13.23 12.08
C GLU A 471 22.45 -14.44 11.13
N VAL A 472 21.82 -14.35 9.96
CA VAL A 472 22.14 -15.17 8.80
C VAL A 472 22.54 -14.25 7.65
N ARG A 473 23.82 -14.33 7.24
CA ARG A 473 24.33 -13.61 6.07
C ARG A 473 23.95 -14.37 4.80
N MET A 474 23.13 -13.76 3.93
CA MET A 474 22.92 -14.26 2.59
C MET A 474 23.90 -13.57 1.63
N ARG A 475 24.64 -14.34 0.83
CA ARG A 475 25.36 -13.79 -0.33
C ARG A 475 24.35 -13.68 -1.47
N SER A 476 24.53 -12.67 -2.31
CA SER A 476 23.62 -12.27 -3.39
C SER A 476 23.06 -13.48 -4.16
N TRP A 477 21.74 -13.48 -4.31
CA TRP A 477 21.10 -14.25 -5.37
C TRP A 477 21.40 -13.49 -6.67
N GLY A 478 22.14 -14.12 -7.59
CA GLY A 478 22.17 -13.67 -8.97
C GLY A 478 20.78 -13.83 -9.60
N PRO A 479 20.48 -13.09 -10.68
CA PRO A 479 19.16 -13.01 -11.29
C PRO A 479 18.51 -14.37 -11.59
#